data_AF-A0A7X3TUE0-F1
#
_entry.id   AF-A0A7X3TUE0-F1
#
_cell.length_a   1.000
_cell.length_b   1.000
_cell.length_c   1.000
_cell.angle_alpha   90.00
_cell.angle_beta   90.00
_cell.angle_gamma   90.00
#
_symmetry.space_group_name_H-M   'P 1'
#
loop_
_entity.id
_entity.type
_entity.pdbx_description
1 polymer ?
#
loop_
_entity_poly.entity_id
_entity_poly.type
_entity_poly.pdbx_seq_one_letter_code
_entity_poly.pdbx_strand_id
1 'polypeptide(L)'
;MLRAVANSRRALLSAAVVAIGALAVAIIGVFLTRPEEEAPRPLPTPTPVQKSVYVEGVVGAWQRINPLFAAENAVDQDLSRLIFAGLLRVGEDGRLLPDLAPLPEVGEDGRTYTFRLHPGLQWHDGAPVRSLDVAFTTEHILAPDFQGDPRLQAAWTGVEVRTPDLRTIIIRLPEPSASFLARFATVGILPEHLLQGLDGADLFDAPFNASPVGAGPYRLESATSVEATLSAYPRYHLGRPHIDVITVRFLPDFAAVKHALEQGDIDGIFLRQPLSAEQLASLDGIDGFVQEDLQRAVSLVLYLNNSQVAYFRDPNVRIAVSLALDRQTLVENALLGVATPSSSAIA
;
A
#
# COMPACT_ATOMS: atom_id res chain seq x y z
N MET A 1 -43.39 -38.66 -47.12
CA MET A 1 -42.73 -38.66 -45.80
C MET A 1 -41.73 -37.51 -45.58
N LEU A 2 -40.97 -37.05 -46.57
CA LEU A 2 -39.95 -35.98 -46.39
C LEU A 2 -40.50 -34.55 -46.13
N ARG A 3 -41.72 -34.20 -46.59
CA ARG A 3 -42.32 -32.87 -46.32
C ARG A 3 -42.85 -32.68 -44.90
N ALA A 4 -43.25 -33.76 -44.22
CA ALA A 4 -43.80 -33.68 -42.86
C ALA A 4 -42.71 -33.42 -41.80
N VAL A 5 -41.50 -33.96 -42.03
CA VAL A 5 -40.34 -33.79 -41.12
C VAL A 5 -39.72 -32.38 -41.24
N ALA A 6 -39.82 -31.73 -42.41
CA ALA A 6 -39.34 -30.37 -42.60
C ALA A 6 -40.23 -29.32 -41.90
N ASN A 7 -41.55 -29.53 -41.90
CA ASN A 7 -42.50 -28.63 -41.24
C ASN A 7 -42.43 -28.74 -39.71
N SER A 8 -42.19 -29.92 -39.16
CA SER A 8 -42.03 -30.10 -37.70
C SER A 8 -40.74 -29.47 -37.18
N ARG A 9 -39.63 -29.54 -37.94
CA ARG A 9 -38.37 -28.86 -37.58
C ARG A 9 -38.48 -27.34 -37.62
N ARG A 10 -39.19 -26.77 -38.60
CA ARG A 10 -39.44 -25.32 -38.66
C ARG A 10 -40.31 -24.85 -37.50
N ALA A 11 -41.35 -25.60 -37.14
CA ALA A 11 -42.22 -25.29 -36.00
C ALA A 11 -41.46 -25.33 -34.66
N LEU A 12 -40.58 -26.33 -34.47
CA LEU A 12 -39.73 -26.45 -33.28
C LEU A 12 -38.68 -25.34 -33.19
N LEU A 13 -38.07 -24.94 -34.31
CA LEU A 13 -37.12 -23.82 -34.35
C LEU A 13 -37.81 -22.48 -34.07
N SER A 14 -39.01 -22.24 -34.60
CA SER A 14 -39.78 -21.03 -34.28
C SER A 14 -40.24 -20.99 -32.81
N ALA A 15 -40.63 -22.13 -32.24
CA ALA A 15 -40.99 -22.21 -30.82
C ALA A 15 -39.76 -21.97 -29.90
N ALA A 16 -38.59 -22.47 -30.27
CA ALA A 16 -37.34 -22.25 -29.54
C ALA A 16 -36.88 -20.79 -29.59
N VAL A 17 -36.99 -20.11 -30.74
CA VAL A 17 -36.65 -18.68 -30.88
C VAL A 17 -37.59 -17.79 -30.08
N VAL A 18 -38.89 -18.10 -30.05
CA VAL A 18 -39.87 -17.38 -29.22
C VAL A 18 -39.62 -17.62 -27.72
N ALA A 19 -39.26 -18.84 -27.32
CA ALA A 19 -38.94 -19.16 -25.92
C ALA A 19 -37.63 -18.47 -25.44
N ILE A 20 -36.61 -18.40 -26.28
CA ILE A 20 -35.35 -17.69 -25.97
C ILE A 20 -35.58 -16.17 -25.93
N GLY A 21 -36.40 -15.64 -26.84
CA GLY A 21 -36.81 -14.23 -26.82
C GLY A 21 -37.59 -13.85 -25.56
N ALA A 22 -38.53 -14.70 -25.13
CA ALA A 22 -39.29 -14.49 -23.90
C ALA A 22 -38.42 -14.57 -22.64
N LEU A 23 -37.43 -15.47 -22.61
CA LEU A 23 -36.47 -15.58 -21.50
C LEU A 23 -35.53 -14.37 -21.44
N ALA A 24 -35.08 -13.86 -22.59
CA ALA A 24 -34.25 -12.64 -22.65
C ALA A 24 -35.01 -11.39 -22.18
N VAL A 25 -36.30 -11.26 -22.55
CA VAL A 25 -37.15 -10.15 -22.09
C VAL A 25 -37.47 -10.27 -20.59
N ALA A 26 -37.65 -11.48 -20.06
CA ALA A 26 -37.85 -11.71 -18.63
C ALA A 26 -36.58 -11.39 -17.80
N ILE A 27 -35.38 -11.74 -18.30
CA ILE A 27 -34.11 -11.42 -17.65
C ILE A 27 -33.85 -9.90 -17.66
N ILE A 28 -34.13 -9.22 -18.78
CA ILE A 28 -34.04 -7.75 -18.86
C ILE A 28 -35.06 -7.08 -17.92
N GLY A 29 -36.27 -7.62 -17.81
CA GLY A 29 -37.30 -7.13 -16.88
C GLY A 29 -36.95 -7.29 -15.39
N VAL A 30 -36.20 -8.32 -15.03
CA VAL A 30 -35.68 -8.52 -13.66
C VAL A 30 -34.48 -7.59 -13.36
N PHE A 31 -33.69 -7.20 -14.37
CA PHE A 31 -32.64 -6.20 -14.21
C PHE A 31 -33.18 -4.76 -14.15
N LEU A 32 -34.30 -4.47 -14.82
CA LEU A 32 -34.93 -3.14 -14.81
C LEU A 32 -35.84 -2.87 -13.60
N THR A 33 -36.17 -3.89 -12.81
CA THR A 33 -36.99 -3.75 -11.59
C THR A 33 -36.21 -3.95 -10.30
N ARG A 34 -34.87 -4.07 -10.36
CA ARG A 34 -34.05 -3.97 -9.15
C ARG A 34 -34.23 -2.56 -8.57
N PRO A 35 -34.65 -2.42 -7.30
CA PRO A 35 -34.56 -1.13 -6.64
C PRO A 35 -33.10 -0.69 -6.72
N GLU A 36 -32.90 0.52 -7.23
CA GLU A 36 -31.61 1.19 -7.26
C GLU A 36 -31.04 1.11 -5.84
N GLU A 37 -29.97 0.34 -5.67
CA GLU A 37 -29.28 0.21 -4.39
C GLU A 37 -28.76 1.62 -4.08
N GLU A 38 -29.43 2.30 -3.14
CA GLU A 38 -29.16 3.68 -2.76
C GLU A 38 -27.65 3.77 -2.48
N ALA A 39 -26.91 4.43 -3.38
CA ALA A 39 -25.48 4.60 -3.23
C ALA A 39 -25.22 5.08 -1.79
N PRO A 40 -24.26 4.49 -1.06
CA PRO A 40 -24.00 4.88 0.31
C PRO A 40 -23.90 6.39 0.36
N ARG A 41 -24.75 7.02 1.16
CA ARG A 41 -24.81 8.48 1.26
C ARG A 41 -23.38 8.96 1.50
N PRO A 42 -22.85 9.89 0.70
CA PRO A 42 -21.55 10.46 1.00
C PRO A 42 -21.62 10.96 2.44
N LEU A 43 -20.71 10.46 3.28
CA LEU A 43 -20.57 10.93 4.64
C LEU A 43 -20.51 12.46 4.57
N PRO A 44 -21.25 13.20 5.42
CA PRO A 44 -21.14 14.64 5.44
C PRO A 44 -19.67 15.00 5.57
N THR A 45 -19.13 15.72 4.58
CA THR A 45 -17.75 16.17 4.62
C THR A 45 -17.61 16.99 5.90
N PRO A 46 -16.81 16.54 6.89
CA PRO A 46 -16.65 17.30 8.11
C PRO A 46 -16.18 18.68 7.69
N THR A 47 -16.89 19.74 8.11
CA THR A 47 -16.31 21.07 8.03
C THR A 47 -15.01 21.00 8.83
N PRO A 48 -13.84 21.29 8.26
CA PRO A 48 -12.59 21.11 8.98
C PRO A 48 -12.64 21.95 10.26
N VAL A 49 -12.85 21.29 11.39
CA VAL A 49 -12.50 21.88 12.67
C VAL A 49 -11.00 21.99 12.59
N GLN A 50 -10.49 23.22 12.60
CA GLN A 50 -9.07 23.50 12.45
C GLN A 50 -8.34 23.03 13.72
N LYS A 51 -8.20 21.71 13.86
CA LYS A 51 -7.25 21.10 14.79
C LYS A 51 -5.90 21.21 14.11
N SER A 52 -5.11 22.19 14.53
CA SER A 52 -3.76 22.42 14.02
C SER A 52 -2.78 21.32 14.46
N VAL A 53 -3.17 20.46 15.40
CA VAL A 53 -2.35 19.35 15.92
C VAL A 53 -3.20 18.08 15.98
N TYR A 54 -2.63 16.98 15.51
CA TYR A 54 -3.15 15.63 15.63
C TYR A 54 -2.13 14.74 16.32
N VAL A 55 -2.54 13.96 17.32
CA VAL A 55 -1.66 13.03 18.04
C VAL A 55 -2.07 11.58 17.77
N GLU A 56 -1.25 10.83 17.04
CA GLU A 56 -1.46 9.40 16.76
C GLU A 56 -0.72 8.54 17.79
N GLY A 57 -1.39 7.61 18.46
CA GLY A 57 -0.72 6.58 19.26
C GLY A 57 -0.36 5.36 18.42
N VAL A 58 0.87 4.88 18.53
CA VAL A 58 1.32 3.65 17.86
C VAL A 58 2.04 2.73 18.82
N VAL A 59 1.83 1.41 18.65
CA VAL A 59 2.58 0.40 19.40
C VAL A 59 3.94 0.16 18.73
N GLY A 60 5.01 0.23 19.53
CA GLY A 60 6.38 0.13 19.07
C GLY A 60 7.04 1.50 18.86
N ALA A 61 8.27 1.48 18.35
CA ALA A 61 9.07 2.67 18.11
C ALA A 61 9.73 2.61 16.72
N TRP A 62 10.07 3.78 16.20
CA TRP A 62 10.85 3.90 14.97
C TRP A 62 12.25 3.31 15.17
N GLN A 63 12.86 2.88 14.07
CA GLN A 63 14.26 2.46 14.02
C GLN A 63 15.01 3.23 12.95
N ARG A 64 14.45 3.28 11.74
CA ARG A 64 15.05 3.95 10.58
C ARG A 64 13.96 4.53 9.69
N ILE A 65 13.83 5.85 9.68
CA ILE A 65 12.82 6.55 8.89
C ILE A 65 13.36 6.71 7.46
N ASN A 66 13.28 5.63 6.69
CA ASN A 66 13.76 5.56 5.31
C ASN A 66 12.90 4.57 4.49
N PRO A 67 12.36 4.98 3.32
CA PRO A 67 11.47 4.14 2.52
C PRO A 67 12.10 2.84 2.04
N LEU A 68 13.44 2.76 1.94
CA LEU A 68 14.15 1.55 1.52
C LEU A 68 14.29 0.50 2.64
N PHE A 69 14.21 0.92 3.91
CA PHE A 69 14.47 0.06 5.08
C PHE A 69 13.25 -0.14 5.98
N ALA A 70 12.17 0.60 5.76
CA ALA A 70 10.98 0.58 6.60
C ALA A 70 10.14 -0.71 6.50
N ALA A 71 10.40 -1.62 5.55
CA ALA A 71 9.51 -2.73 5.22
C ALA A 71 9.13 -3.63 6.41
N GLU A 72 10.02 -3.80 7.39
CA GLU A 72 9.82 -4.68 8.55
C GLU A 72 9.37 -3.93 9.83
N ASN A 73 9.35 -2.59 9.82
CA ASN A 73 8.93 -1.78 10.96
C ASN A 73 7.72 -0.91 10.60
N ALA A 74 6.58 -1.25 11.19
CA ALA A 74 5.32 -0.55 11.03
C ALA A 74 5.42 0.99 11.22
N VAL A 75 6.09 1.43 12.28
CA VAL A 75 6.24 2.85 12.63
C VAL A 75 7.08 3.56 11.56
N ASP A 76 8.18 2.95 11.14
CA ASP A 76 9.05 3.49 10.08
C ASP A 76 8.29 3.62 8.76
N GLN A 77 7.38 2.69 8.43
CA GLN A 77 6.59 2.78 7.20
C GLN A 77 5.65 3.99 7.22
N ASP A 78 5.02 4.27 8.37
CA ASP A 78 4.05 5.36 8.48
C ASP A 78 4.73 6.71 8.43
N LEU A 79 5.82 6.85 9.19
CA LEU A 79 6.67 8.04 9.12
C LEU A 79 7.22 8.23 7.70
N SER A 80 7.72 7.16 7.06
CA SER A 80 8.26 7.26 5.70
C SER A 80 7.20 7.66 4.67
N ARG A 81 5.95 7.19 4.79
CA ARG A 81 4.85 7.58 3.88
C ARG A 81 4.42 9.04 4.04
N LEU A 82 4.62 9.62 5.23
CA LEU A 82 4.34 11.04 5.47
C LEU A 82 5.48 11.95 4.99
N ILE A 83 6.72 11.46 5.06
CA ILE A 83 7.93 12.26 4.80
C ILE A 83 8.37 12.18 3.34
N PHE A 84 8.31 11.01 2.72
CA PHE A 84 8.81 10.78 1.37
C PHE A 84 7.67 10.68 0.36
N ALA A 85 7.98 10.98 -0.91
CA ALA A 85 7.04 10.87 -2.03
C ALA A 85 7.62 9.94 -3.10
N GLY A 86 6.74 9.18 -3.76
CA GLY A 86 7.08 8.30 -4.87
C GLY A 86 6.81 8.97 -6.22
N LEU A 87 7.13 8.28 -7.32
CA LEU A 87 6.69 8.74 -8.65
C LEU A 87 5.16 8.72 -8.75
N LEU A 88 4.55 7.69 -8.17
CA LEU A 88 3.11 7.48 -8.01
C LEU A 88 2.78 7.29 -6.53
N ARG A 89 1.48 7.28 -6.22
CA ARG A 89 0.95 6.93 -4.89
C ARG A 89 -0.29 6.05 -5.00
N VAL A 90 -0.65 5.38 -3.91
CA VAL A 90 -1.90 4.62 -3.82
C VAL A 90 -2.99 5.52 -3.24
N GLY A 91 -4.13 5.59 -3.92
CA GLY A 91 -5.32 6.30 -3.48
C GLY A 91 -6.12 5.53 -2.43
N GLU A 92 -7.14 6.19 -1.87
CA GLU A 92 -8.04 5.61 -0.85
C GLU A 92 -8.78 4.37 -1.35
N ASP A 93 -9.07 4.30 -2.65
CA ASP A 93 -9.71 3.16 -3.32
C ASP A 93 -8.71 2.09 -3.80
N GLY A 94 -7.44 2.21 -3.42
CA GLY A 94 -6.36 1.31 -3.84
C GLY A 94 -5.85 1.55 -5.26
N ARG A 95 -6.39 2.53 -6.01
CA ARG A 95 -5.91 2.83 -7.36
C ARG A 95 -4.60 3.60 -7.34
N LEU A 96 -3.83 3.46 -8.40
CA LEU A 96 -2.63 4.28 -8.59
C LEU A 96 -3.00 5.69 -9.02
N LEU A 97 -2.42 6.66 -8.34
CA LEU A 97 -2.58 8.09 -8.60
C LEU A 97 -1.21 8.72 -8.86
N PRO A 98 -1.17 9.83 -9.63
CA PRO A 98 0.00 10.68 -9.74
C PRO A 98 0.51 11.17 -8.37
N ASP A 99 1.84 11.30 -8.26
CA ASP A 99 2.50 11.96 -7.13
C ASP A 99 3.59 12.90 -7.65
N LEU A 100 4.88 12.54 -7.61
CA LEU A 100 5.95 13.37 -8.20
C LEU A 100 5.88 13.46 -9.74
N ALA A 101 5.19 12.51 -10.38
CA ALA A 101 4.94 12.48 -11.81
C ALA A 101 3.51 12.05 -12.13
N PRO A 102 2.97 12.40 -13.32
CA PRO A 102 1.79 11.75 -13.86
C PRO A 102 2.07 10.26 -14.14
N LEU A 103 1.01 9.52 -14.49
CA LEU A 103 1.17 8.15 -15.00
C LEU A 103 2.11 8.15 -16.22
N PRO A 104 3.00 7.14 -16.33
CA PRO A 104 4.02 7.13 -17.36
C PRO A 104 3.45 6.80 -18.74
N GLU A 105 4.15 7.26 -19.77
CA GLU A 105 3.99 6.71 -21.12
C GLU A 105 4.58 5.29 -21.14
N VAL A 106 3.78 4.30 -21.53
CA VAL A 106 4.20 2.89 -21.62
C VAL A 106 4.51 2.55 -23.07
N GLY A 107 5.72 2.03 -23.32
CA GLY A 107 6.13 1.57 -24.65
C GLY A 107 5.34 0.36 -25.13
N GLU A 108 5.31 0.13 -26.44
CA GLU A 108 4.55 -0.96 -27.07
C GLU A 108 4.95 -2.36 -26.57
N ASP A 109 6.19 -2.51 -26.09
CA ASP A 109 6.71 -3.76 -25.54
C ASP A 109 6.27 -4.05 -24.09
N GLY A 110 5.61 -3.09 -23.43
CA GLY A 110 5.19 -3.17 -22.03
C GLY A 110 6.36 -3.16 -21.02
N ARG A 111 7.59 -2.87 -21.47
CA ARG A 111 8.80 -2.90 -20.65
C ARG A 111 9.36 -1.51 -20.37
N THR A 112 9.07 -0.54 -21.24
CA THR A 112 9.61 0.82 -21.11
C THR A 112 8.56 1.75 -20.54
N TYR A 113 8.90 2.44 -19.45
CA TYR A 113 8.06 3.43 -18.78
C TYR A 113 8.77 4.78 -18.79
N THR A 114 8.14 5.80 -19.36
CA THR A 114 8.69 7.16 -19.36
C THR A 114 7.89 8.06 -18.42
N PHE A 115 8.52 8.48 -17.33
CA PHE A 115 7.98 9.45 -16.38
C PHE A 115 8.52 10.84 -16.68
N ARG A 116 7.69 11.85 -16.40
CA ARG A 116 8.08 13.27 -16.46
C ARG A 116 7.70 13.93 -15.15
N LEU A 117 8.70 14.29 -14.34
CA LEU A 117 8.48 14.97 -13.07
C LEU A 117 7.69 16.27 -13.27
N HIS A 118 6.80 16.57 -12.32
CA HIS A 118 6.14 17.86 -12.27
C HIS A 118 7.16 19.02 -12.17
N PRO A 119 6.90 20.19 -12.76
CA PRO A 119 7.77 21.35 -12.59
C PRO A 119 7.74 21.87 -11.15
N GLY A 120 8.87 22.36 -10.65
CA GLY A 120 8.94 23.11 -9.40
C GLY A 120 8.92 22.28 -8.11
N LEU A 121 9.02 20.95 -8.22
CA LEU A 121 9.14 20.04 -7.08
C LEU A 121 10.36 20.39 -6.22
N GLN A 122 10.17 20.36 -4.91
CA GLN A 122 11.17 20.69 -3.92
C GLN A 122 11.19 19.66 -2.80
N TRP A 123 12.39 19.31 -2.37
CA TRP A 123 12.63 18.64 -1.09
C TRP A 123 12.26 19.57 0.08
N HIS A 124 12.15 19.03 1.29
CA HIS A 124 11.85 19.81 2.49
C HIS A 124 12.91 20.86 2.83
N ASP A 125 14.15 20.68 2.35
CA ASP A 125 15.25 21.64 2.48
C ASP A 125 15.27 22.73 1.38
N GLY A 126 14.33 22.68 0.43
CA GLY A 126 14.19 23.62 -0.67
C GLY A 126 15.02 23.28 -1.92
N ALA A 127 15.85 22.24 -1.89
CA ALA A 127 16.53 21.76 -3.09
C ALA A 127 15.52 21.22 -4.13
N PRO A 128 15.76 21.38 -5.43
CA PRO A 128 14.84 20.86 -6.45
C PRO A 128 14.90 19.33 -6.53
N VAL A 129 13.74 18.68 -6.63
CA VAL A 129 13.67 17.23 -6.95
C VAL A 129 13.96 17.05 -8.44
N ARG A 130 14.82 16.08 -8.76
CA ARG A 130 15.32 15.80 -10.12
C ARG A 130 15.21 14.33 -10.47
N SER A 131 15.26 14.04 -11.76
CA SER A 131 15.31 12.68 -12.30
C SER A 131 16.49 11.87 -11.72
N LEU A 132 17.61 12.53 -11.40
CA LEU A 132 18.79 11.89 -10.80
C LEU A 132 18.50 11.28 -9.42
N ASP A 133 17.61 11.87 -8.62
CA ASP A 133 17.20 11.32 -7.32
C ASP A 133 16.56 9.93 -7.47
N VAL A 134 15.83 9.72 -8.56
CA VAL A 134 15.22 8.42 -8.90
C VAL A 134 16.30 7.40 -9.27
N ALA A 135 17.24 7.79 -10.13
CA ALA A 135 18.36 6.93 -10.50
C ALA A 135 19.21 6.55 -9.27
N PHE A 136 19.55 7.53 -8.43
CA PHE A 136 20.27 7.35 -7.18
C PHE A 136 19.56 6.37 -6.23
N THR A 137 18.24 6.51 -6.08
CA THR A 137 17.43 5.60 -5.25
C THR A 137 17.48 4.17 -5.80
N THR A 138 17.34 4.01 -7.12
CA THR A 138 17.43 2.70 -7.78
C THR A 138 18.83 2.06 -7.63
N GLU A 139 19.90 2.85 -7.73
CA GLU A 139 21.27 2.39 -7.51
C GLU A 139 21.45 1.81 -6.10
N HIS A 140 20.89 2.46 -5.08
CA HIS A 140 20.94 1.96 -3.70
C HIS A 140 20.14 0.67 -3.49
N ILE A 141 18.99 0.54 -4.14
CA ILE A 141 18.22 -0.72 -4.11
C ILE A 141 19.05 -1.87 -4.73
N LEU A 142 19.81 -1.58 -5.78
CA LEU A 142 20.64 -2.54 -6.50
C LEU A 142 22.03 -2.77 -5.89
N ALA A 143 22.38 -2.05 -4.83
CA ALA A 143 23.67 -2.17 -4.18
C ALA A 143 23.89 -3.60 -3.65
N PRO A 144 25.07 -4.23 -3.84
CA PRO A 144 25.33 -5.59 -3.38
C PRO A 144 25.19 -5.79 -1.87
N ASP A 145 25.38 -4.72 -1.11
CA ASP A 145 25.32 -4.62 0.35
C ASP A 145 24.01 -3.99 0.85
N PHE A 146 23.00 -3.87 -0.03
CA PHE A 146 21.67 -3.38 0.34
C PHE A 146 21.06 -4.19 1.48
N GLN A 147 20.69 -3.51 2.57
CA GLN A 147 20.11 -4.13 3.78
C GLN A 147 18.59 -3.95 3.90
N GLY A 148 17.92 -3.46 2.85
CA GLY A 148 16.45 -3.32 2.83
C GLY A 148 15.73 -4.60 2.40
N ASP A 149 14.48 -4.47 1.95
CA ASP A 149 13.65 -5.64 1.56
C ASP A 149 14.26 -6.39 0.36
N PRO A 150 14.67 -7.66 0.50
CA PRO A 150 15.21 -8.44 -0.61
C PRO A 150 14.24 -8.59 -1.78
N ARG A 151 12.92 -8.52 -1.55
CA ARG A 151 11.89 -8.57 -2.60
C ARG A 151 11.89 -7.28 -3.43
N LEU A 152 12.19 -6.15 -2.81
CA LEU A 152 12.38 -4.88 -3.51
C LEU A 152 13.60 -5.00 -4.41
N GLN A 153 14.76 -5.39 -3.87
CA GLN A 153 15.98 -5.56 -4.67
C GLN A 153 15.80 -6.55 -5.83
N ALA A 154 15.19 -7.70 -5.58
CA ALA A 154 14.91 -8.70 -6.61
C ALA A 154 14.06 -8.15 -7.76
N ALA A 155 13.08 -7.31 -7.45
CA ALA A 155 12.22 -6.72 -8.47
C ALA A 155 12.87 -5.62 -9.32
N TRP A 156 13.93 -4.99 -8.81
CA TRP A 156 14.72 -4.01 -9.57
C TRP A 156 15.89 -4.66 -10.33
N THR A 157 16.17 -5.93 -10.10
CA THR A 157 17.30 -6.64 -10.74
C THR A 157 17.13 -6.63 -12.26
N GLY A 158 18.15 -6.11 -12.97
CA GLY A 158 18.14 -6.00 -14.43
C GLY A 158 17.31 -4.84 -15.00
N VAL A 159 16.74 -3.98 -14.14
CA VAL A 159 16.07 -2.75 -14.56
C VAL A 159 17.10 -1.69 -14.93
N GLU A 160 16.97 -1.09 -16.11
CA GLU A 160 17.77 0.07 -16.52
C GLU A 160 17.00 1.36 -16.21
N VAL A 161 17.66 2.36 -15.61
CA VAL A 161 17.12 3.70 -15.40
C VAL A 161 17.99 4.72 -16.13
N ARG A 162 17.37 5.58 -16.94
CA ARG A 162 18.05 6.68 -17.65
C ARG A 162 17.38 8.01 -17.36
N THR A 163 18.19 9.04 -17.23
CA THR A 163 17.77 10.39 -16.84
C THR A 163 18.28 11.41 -17.88
N PRO A 164 17.72 11.43 -19.10
CA PRO A 164 18.28 12.23 -20.20
C PRO A 164 18.23 13.75 -19.96
N ASP A 165 17.39 14.19 -19.04
CA ASP A 165 17.30 15.58 -18.57
C ASP A 165 16.85 15.59 -17.10
N LEU A 166 16.73 16.79 -16.51
CA LEU A 166 16.41 17.00 -15.09
C LEU A 166 15.05 16.46 -14.63
N ARG A 167 14.12 16.14 -15.54
CA ARG A 167 12.74 15.75 -15.21
C ARG A 167 12.29 14.46 -15.88
N THR A 168 12.97 13.99 -16.91
CA THR A 168 12.60 12.77 -17.61
C THR A 168 13.29 11.57 -16.96
N ILE A 169 12.52 10.52 -16.64
CA ILE A 169 13.02 9.22 -16.21
C ILE A 169 12.52 8.17 -17.19
N ILE A 170 13.43 7.38 -17.75
CA ILE A 170 13.13 6.24 -18.60
C ILE A 170 13.53 4.99 -17.85
N ILE A 171 12.54 4.18 -17.48
CA ILE A 171 12.74 2.90 -16.80
C ILE A 171 12.48 1.79 -17.81
N ARG A 172 13.43 0.87 -17.96
CA ARG A 172 13.30 -0.30 -18.84
C ARG A 172 13.42 -1.57 -18.02
N LEU A 173 12.35 -2.36 -18.02
CA LEU A 173 12.31 -3.67 -17.35
C LEU A 173 12.91 -4.77 -18.23
N PRO A 174 13.49 -5.83 -17.63
CA PRO A 174 13.95 -6.99 -18.38
C PRO A 174 12.78 -7.71 -19.06
N GLU A 175 11.62 -7.72 -18.41
CA GLU A 175 10.37 -8.31 -18.89
C GLU A 175 9.14 -7.47 -18.48
N PRO A 176 8.00 -7.59 -19.17
CA PRO A 176 6.79 -6.84 -18.81
C PRO A 176 6.30 -7.26 -17.42
N SER A 177 5.96 -6.30 -16.57
CA SER A 177 5.46 -6.56 -15.22
C SER A 177 4.25 -5.69 -14.88
N ALA A 178 3.09 -6.32 -14.72
CA ALA A 178 1.85 -5.64 -14.39
C ALA A 178 1.87 -4.98 -13.00
N SER A 179 2.68 -5.52 -12.07
CA SER A 179 2.76 -5.02 -10.70
C SER A 179 3.79 -3.89 -10.53
N PHE A 180 4.61 -3.61 -11.54
CA PHE A 180 5.77 -2.73 -11.39
C PHE A 180 5.39 -1.34 -10.89
N LEU A 181 4.39 -0.71 -11.53
CA LEU A 181 3.91 0.61 -11.15
C LEU A 181 3.34 0.63 -9.72
N ALA A 182 2.58 -0.41 -9.35
CA ALA A 182 1.88 -0.43 -8.07
C ALA A 182 2.79 -0.71 -6.87
N ARG A 183 3.89 -1.45 -7.08
CA ARG A 183 4.79 -1.84 -6.01
C ARG A 183 6.05 -0.98 -5.91
N PHE A 184 6.56 -0.48 -7.04
CA PHE A 184 7.92 0.08 -7.09
C PHE A 184 7.92 1.55 -7.47
N ALA A 185 6.99 2.00 -8.32
CA ALA A 185 6.86 3.44 -8.60
C ALA A 185 6.23 4.23 -7.43
N THR A 186 5.70 3.54 -6.42
CA THR A 186 5.15 4.15 -5.19
C THR A 186 6.15 4.20 -4.04
N VAL A 187 7.35 3.64 -4.19
CA VAL A 187 8.39 3.71 -3.18
C VAL A 187 8.94 5.14 -3.14
N GLY A 188 9.12 5.68 -1.93
CA GLY A 188 9.67 7.02 -1.73
C GLY A 188 11.08 7.14 -2.29
N ILE A 189 11.37 8.25 -2.98
CA ILE A 189 12.72 8.54 -3.49
C ILE A 189 13.60 9.21 -2.43
N LEU A 190 14.91 9.07 -2.57
CA LEU A 190 15.92 9.63 -1.67
C LEU A 190 16.64 10.84 -2.32
N PRO A 191 17.03 11.85 -1.51
CA PRO A 191 17.72 13.04 -2.00
C PRO A 191 19.19 12.76 -2.31
N GLU A 192 19.56 12.68 -3.58
CA GLU A 192 20.93 12.40 -4.01
C GLU A 192 21.92 13.44 -3.45
N HIS A 193 21.52 14.71 -3.42
CA HIS A 193 22.40 15.80 -3.01
C HIS A 193 22.87 15.72 -1.55
N LEU A 194 22.15 14.99 -0.70
CA LEU A 194 22.50 14.76 0.72
C LEU A 194 23.21 13.43 0.96
N LEU A 195 22.98 12.45 0.09
CA LEU A 195 23.35 11.05 0.33
C LEU A 195 24.41 10.54 -0.65
N GLN A 196 24.81 11.34 -1.64
CA GLN A 196 25.90 11.03 -2.55
C GLN A 196 27.17 10.61 -1.79
N GLY A 197 27.77 9.52 -2.22
CA GLY A 197 29.00 8.98 -1.65
C GLY A 197 28.81 7.96 -0.51
N LEU A 198 27.57 7.74 -0.05
CA LEU A 198 27.26 6.59 0.81
C LEU A 198 27.04 5.33 -0.05
N ASP A 199 27.45 4.18 0.46
CA ASP A 199 27.07 2.88 -0.11
C ASP A 199 25.82 2.31 0.60
N GLY A 200 25.45 1.06 0.29
CA GLY A 200 24.23 0.44 0.82
C GLY A 200 24.29 0.24 2.34
N ALA A 201 25.45 -0.16 2.86
CA ALA A 201 25.68 -0.36 4.28
C ALA A 201 25.77 0.99 5.04
N ASP A 202 26.50 1.96 4.50
CA ASP A 202 26.65 3.29 5.09
C ASP A 202 25.31 4.04 5.12
N LEU A 203 24.47 3.91 4.07
CA LEU A 203 23.12 4.48 4.06
C LEU A 203 22.22 3.85 5.13
N PHE A 204 22.38 2.55 5.42
CA PHE A 204 21.58 1.85 6.44
C PHE A 204 21.82 2.37 7.85
N ASP A 205 23.06 2.76 8.17
CA ASP A 205 23.45 3.32 9.47
C ASP A 205 23.55 4.85 9.47
N ALA A 206 23.21 5.51 8.36
CA ALA A 206 23.33 6.95 8.22
C ALA A 206 22.49 7.73 9.25
N PRO A 207 23.02 8.82 9.84
CA PRO A 207 22.24 9.74 10.67
C PRO A 207 21.01 10.32 9.98
N PHE A 208 20.99 10.34 8.64
CA PHE A 208 19.84 10.71 7.83
C PHE A 208 18.57 9.95 8.24
N ASN A 209 18.67 8.68 8.64
CA ASN A 209 17.51 7.86 9.01
C ASN A 209 16.81 8.32 10.29
N ALA A 210 17.44 9.19 11.09
CA ALA A 210 16.86 9.82 12.28
C ALA A 210 16.40 11.27 12.03
N SER A 211 16.80 11.87 10.92
CA SER A 211 16.45 13.25 10.53
C SER A 211 16.34 13.37 9.01
N PRO A 212 15.43 12.63 8.37
CA PRO A 212 15.32 12.56 6.93
C PRO A 212 14.81 13.88 6.33
N VAL A 213 15.26 14.14 5.10
CA VAL A 213 14.71 15.16 4.21
C VAL A 213 13.95 14.43 3.12
N GLY A 214 12.65 14.72 2.99
CA GLY A 214 11.79 14.10 1.99
C GLY A 214 11.12 15.12 1.06
N ALA A 215 10.19 14.64 0.25
CA ALA A 215 9.37 15.45 -0.67
C ALA A 215 7.87 15.21 -0.45
N GLY A 216 7.51 14.58 0.67
CA GLY A 216 6.15 14.26 1.07
C GLY A 216 5.42 15.41 1.77
N PRO A 217 4.18 15.18 2.21
CA PRO A 217 3.32 16.19 2.80
C PRO A 217 3.83 16.76 4.13
N TYR A 218 4.61 16.02 4.90
CA TYR A 218 5.09 16.45 6.21
C TYR A 218 6.61 16.35 6.33
N ARG A 219 7.22 17.32 7.03
CA ARG A 219 8.64 17.31 7.40
C ARG A 219 8.79 16.78 8.82
N LEU A 220 9.80 15.94 9.07
CA LEU A 220 10.16 15.57 10.44
C LEU A 220 10.86 16.73 11.16
N GLU A 221 10.34 17.13 12.31
CA GLU A 221 10.96 18.13 13.18
C GLU A 221 11.83 17.48 14.26
N SER A 222 11.35 16.38 14.85
CA SER A 222 12.09 15.61 15.85
C SER A 222 11.62 14.16 15.89
N ALA A 223 12.51 13.25 16.25
CA ALA A 223 12.20 11.89 16.62
C ALA A 223 13.01 11.49 17.86
N THR A 224 12.33 11.08 18.92
CA THR A 224 12.90 10.62 20.18
C THR A 224 12.51 9.16 20.41
N SER A 225 12.91 8.55 21.52
CA SER A 225 12.47 7.20 21.87
C SER A 225 10.97 7.12 22.24
N VAL A 226 10.29 8.24 22.47
CA VAL A 226 8.89 8.27 22.95
C VAL A 226 7.91 8.92 21.98
N GLU A 227 8.37 9.78 21.08
CA GLU A 227 7.53 10.42 20.07
C GLU A 227 8.32 10.93 18.86
N ALA A 228 7.62 11.12 17.74
CA ALA A 228 8.08 11.89 16.58
C ALA A 228 7.10 13.03 16.28
N THR A 229 7.62 14.23 16.02
CA THR A 229 6.82 15.40 15.63
C THR A 229 7.09 15.75 14.18
N LEU A 230 6.03 15.92 13.41
CA LEU A 230 6.07 16.30 12.01
C LEU A 230 5.27 17.58 11.78
N SER A 231 5.74 18.45 10.89
CA SER A 231 5.05 19.68 10.48
C SER A 231 4.59 19.61 9.03
N ALA A 232 3.44 20.19 8.72
CA ALA A 232 2.93 20.26 7.35
C ALA A 232 3.89 21.05 6.47
N TYR A 233 4.32 20.47 5.34
CA TYR A 233 5.20 21.13 4.39
C TYR A 233 4.40 22.10 3.52
N PRO A 234 4.61 23.44 3.63
CA PRO A 234 3.75 24.41 2.95
C PRO A 234 3.87 24.39 1.42
N ARG A 235 4.97 23.83 0.89
CA ARG A 235 5.27 23.73 -0.54
C ARG A 235 5.02 22.34 -1.11
N TYR A 236 4.28 21.49 -0.40
CA TYR A 236 3.91 20.17 -0.92
C TYR A 236 3.14 20.30 -2.24
N HIS A 237 3.56 19.57 -3.27
CA HIS A 237 3.12 19.77 -4.66
C HIS A 237 1.65 19.40 -4.91
N LEU A 238 1.04 18.59 -4.04
CA LEU A 238 -0.40 18.28 -4.12
C LEU A 238 -1.26 19.21 -3.26
N GLY A 239 -0.68 20.27 -2.69
CA GLY A 239 -1.35 21.22 -1.82
C GLY A 239 -1.02 20.99 -0.35
N ARG A 240 -0.92 22.08 0.42
CA ARG A 240 -0.55 22.04 1.84
C ARG A 240 -1.54 21.16 2.64
N PRO A 241 -1.05 20.23 3.48
CA PRO A 241 -1.91 19.49 4.39
C PRO A 241 -2.73 20.39 5.32
N HIS A 242 -3.91 19.89 5.72
CA HIS A 242 -4.84 20.62 6.59
C HIS A 242 -4.48 20.54 8.07
N ILE A 243 -3.83 19.46 8.51
CA ILE A 243 -3.31 19.31 9.87
C ILE A 243 -1.92 19.95 9.89
N ASP A 244 -1.68 20.91 10.79
CA ASP A 244 -0.40 21.64 10.79
C ASP A 244 0.74 20.82 11.42
N VAL A 245 0.42 20.02 12.44
CA VAL A 245 1.37 19.19 13.19
C VAL A 245 0.80 17.80 13.43
N ILE A 246 1.59 16.77 13.15
CA ILE A 246 1.30 15.39 13.56
C ILE A 246 2.34 15.00 14.61
N THR A 247 1.89 14.56 15.77
CA THR A 247 2.74 13.90 16.77
C THR A 247 2.42 12.42 16.79
N VAL A 248 3.40 11.57 16.53
CA VAL A 248 3.29 10.12 16.64
C VAL A 248 3.89 9.69 17.96
N ARG A 249 3.08 9.17 18.88
CA ARG A 249 3.49 8.75 20.22
C ARG A 249 3.75 7.25 20.25
N PHE A 250 4.95 6.87 20.67
CA PHE A 250 5.41 5.48 20.74
C PHE A 250 5.06 4.87 22.09
N LEU A 251 4.27 3.80 22.05
CA LEU A 251 3.73 3.15 23.25
C LEU A 251 4.13 1.66 23.26
N PRO A 252 4.40 1.09 24.45
CA PRO A 252 4.97 -0.25 24.54
C PRO A 252 3.97 -1.36 24.18
N ASP A 253 2.67 -1.14 24.42
CA ASP A 253 1.63 -2.14 24.26
C ASP A 253 0.22 -1.51 24.17
N PHE A 254 -0.77 -2.37 23.97
CA PHE A 254 -2.18 -1.99 23.89
C PHE A 254 -2.71 -1.33 25.18
N ALA A 255 -2.26 -1.76 26.36
CA ALA A 255 -2.76 -1.21 27.62
C ALA A 255 -2.32 0.26 27.78
N ALA A 256 -1.07 0.57 27.42
CA ALA A 256 -0.56 1.94 27.40
C ALA A 256 -1.30 2.81 26.36
N VAL A 257 -1.58 2.26 25.18
CA VAL A 257 -2.41 2.92 24.14
C VAL A 257 -3.80 3.25 24.66
N LYS A 258 -4.50 2.26 25.22
CA LYS A 258 -5.83 2.46 25.78
C LYS A 258 -5.84 3.53 26.87
N HIS A 259 -4.86 3.48 27.77
CA HIS A 259 -4.74 4.49 28.83
C HIS A 259 -4.53 5.89 28.26
N ALA A 260 -3.69 6.03 27.24
CA ALA A 260 -3.48 7.31 26.56
C ALA A 260 -4.76 7.83 25.88
N LEU A 261 -5.57 6.95 25.27
CA LEU A 261 -6.88 7.34 24.73
C LEU A 261 -7.81 7.84 25.84
N GLU A 262 -7.91 7.12 26.96
CA GLU A 262 -8.77 7.47 28.10
C GLU A 262 -8.38 8.81 28.75
N GLN A 263 -7.08 9.15 28.76
CA GLN A 263 -6.61 10.43 29.29
C GLN A 263 -6.76 11.59 28.28
N GLY A 264 -7.12 11.31 27.02
CA GLY A 264 -7.12 12.31 25.95
C GLY A 264 -5.71 12.75 25.54
N ASP A 265 -4.71 11.91 25.82
CA ASP A 265 -3.29 12.12 25.56
C ASP A 265 -2.93 11.86 24.08
N ILE A 266 -3.80 11.14 23.36
CA ILE A 266 -3.74 10.88 21.93
C ILE A 266 -5.14 11.03 21.30
N ASP A 267 -5.18 11.35 20.01
CA ASP A 267 -6.39 11.65 19.25
C ASP A 267 -6.90 10.48 18.40
N GLY A 268 -6.06 9.49 18.16
CA GLY A 268 -6.41 8.32 17.37
C GLY A 268 -5.33 7.26 17.42
N ILE A 269 -5.71 6.06 16.99
CA ILE A 269 -4.83 4.91 16.84
C ILE A 269 -5.22 4.08 15.63
N PHE A 270 -4.22 3.58 14.92
CA PHE A 270 -4.40 2.53 13.94
C PHE A 270 -4.03 1.15 14.51
N LEU A 271 -5.04 0.34 14.80
CA LEU A 271 -4.90 -1.00 15.36
C LEU A 271 -4.38 -1.99 14.30
N ARG A 272 -3.07 -2.21 14.28
CA ARG A 272 -2.40 -3.09 13.31
C ARG A 272 -2.42 -4.56 13.67
N GLN A 273 -2.38 -4.85 14.97
CA GLN A 273 -2.37 -6.21 15.49
C GLN A 273 -3.80 -6.66 15.79
N PRO A 274 -4.15 -7.94 15.55
CA PRO A 274 -5.39 -8.50 16.02
C PRO A 274 -5.55 -8.27 17.52
N LEU A 275 -6.69 -7.74 17.92
CA LEU A 275 -7.11 -7.62 19.31
C LEU A 275 -8.17 -8.67 19.63
N SER A 276 -8.24 -9.08 20.89
CA SER A 276 -9.33 -9.95 21.34
C SER A 276 -10.65 -9.19 21.35
N ALA A 277 -11.76 -9.93 21.35
CA ALA A 277 -13.09 -9.33 21.46
C ALA A 277 -13.23 -8.48 22.74
N GLU A 278 -12.62 -8.93 23.84
CA GLU A 278 -12.60 -8.19 25.11
C GLU A 278 -11.77 -6.90 25.01
N GLN A 279 -10.63 -6.95 24.31
CA GLN A 279 -9.79 -5.76 24.09
C GLN A 279 -10.53 -4.73 23.23
N LEU A 280 -11.19 -5.15 22.14
CA LEU A 280 -12.01 -4.28 21.31
C LEU A 280 -13.18 -3.70 22.12
N ALA A 281 -13.94 -4.55 22.81
CA ALA A 281 -15.05 -4.09 23.65
C ALA A 281 -14.60 -3.17 24.79
N SER A 282 -13.33 -3.23 25.21
CA SER A 282 -12.79 -2.32 26.22
C SER A 282 -12.54 -0.90 25.69
N LEU A 283 -12.48 -0.71 24.38
CA LEU A 283 -12.43 0.60 23.72
C LEU A 283 -13.84 1.19 23.56
N ASP A 284 -14.88 0.36 23.62
CA ASP A 284 -16.26 0.83 23.63
C ASP A 284 -16.49 1.74 24.85
N GLY A 285 -17.04 2.93 24.60
CA GLY A 285 -17.37 3.88 25.67
C GLY A 285 -16.23 4.81 26.09
N ILE A 286 -15.08 4.83 25.39
CA ILE A 286 -14.16 5.96 25.50
C ILE A 286 -14.81 7.17 24.81
N ASP A 287 -15.23 8.15 25.61
CA ASP A 287 -15.93 9.34 25.13
C ASP A 287 -15.12 10.08 24.06
N GLY A 288 -15.78 10.42 22.95
CA GLY A 288 -15.19 11.20 21.87
C GLY A 288 -14.45 10.38 20.79
N PHE A 289 -14.43 9.05 20.89
CA PHE A 289 -13.83 8.17 19.89
C PHE A 289 -14.89 7.40 19.10
N VAL A 290 -14.55 7.12 17.84
CA VAL A 290 -15.33 6.25 16.95
C VAL A 290 -14.44 5.09 16.56
N GLN A 291 -14.93 3.87 16.76
CA GLN A 291 -14.29 2.66 16.26
C GLN A 291 -14.86 2.33 14.88
N GLU A 292 -13.98 2.19 13.90
CA GLU A 292 -14.33 1.84 12.52
C GLU A 292 -13.55 0.59 12.09
N ASP A 293 -14.27 -0.40 11.57
CA ASP A 293 -13.66 -1.63 11.05
C ASP A 293 -13.24 -1.41 9.60
N LEU A 294 -11.93 -1.44 9.37
CA LEU A 294 -11.35 -1.30 8.04
C LEU A 294 -10.97 -2.68 7.49
N GLN A 295 -11.51 -3.03 6.31
CA GLN A 295 -11.05 -4.21 5.59
C GLN A 295 -9.63 -3.99 5.05
N ARG A 296 -8.70 -4.80 5.52
CA ARG A 296 -7.30 -4.77 5.06
C ARG A 296 -7.05 -5.93 4.10
N ALA A 297 -6.58 -5.62 2.91
CA ALA A 297 -6.11 -6.62 1.95
C ALA A 297 -4.70 -7.12 2.35
N VAL A 298 -4.63 -7.93 3.41
CA VAL A 298 -3.40 -8.56 3.88
C VAL A 298 -3.53 -10.08 3.75
N SER A 299 -2.50 -10.72 3.23
CA SER A 299 -2.43 -12.18 3.11
C SER A 299 -1.23 -12.70 3.90
N LEU A 300 -1.48 -13.67 4.79
CA LEU A 300 -0.41 -14.42 5.45
C LEU A 300 -0.09 -15.65 4.61
N VAL A 301 1.14 -15.73 4.10
CA VAL A 301 1.58 -16.81 3.19
C VAL A 301 2.81 -17.51 3.76
N LEU A 302 2.75 -18.84 3.86
CA LEU A 302 3.90 -19.68 4.19
C LEU A 302 4.62 -20.10 2.90
N TYR A 303 5.80 -19.55 2.67
CA TYR A 303 6.64 -19.89 1.52
C TYR A 303 7.46 -21.15 1.81
N LEU A 304 7.13 -22.25 1.14
CA LEU A 304 7.83 -23.54 1.25
C LEU A 304 8.84 -23.78 0.12
N ASN A 305 9.08 -22.80 -0.76
CA ASN A 305 9.99 -22.91 -1.91
C ASN A 305 11.47 -22.63 -1.54
N ASN A 306 11.94 -23.18 -0.42
CA ASN A 306 13.34 -23.02 -0.01
C ASN A 306 14.23 -24.12 -0.62
N SER A 307 15.03 -23.76 -1.63
CA SER A 307 15.91 -24.69 -2.35
C SER A 307 17.06 -25.24 -1.49
N GLN A 308 17.41 -24.59 -0.38
CA GLN A 308 18.45 -25.04 0.55
C GLN A 308 17.98 -26.19 1.45
N VAL A 309 16.67 -26.42 1.51
CA VAL A 309 16.06 -27.43 2.37
C VAL A 309 15.62 -28.62 1.52
N ALA A 310 16.36 -29.72 1.60
CA ALA A 310 16.23 -30.85 0.67
C ALA A 310 14.82 -31.44 0.61
N TYR A 311 14.11 -31.57 1.74
CA TYR A 311 12.77 -32.15 1.79
C TYR A 311 11.70 -31.25 1.14
N PHE A 312 11.88 -29.92 1.16
CA PHE A 312 10.95 -29.02 0.49
C PHE A 312 11.10 -28.99 -1.03
N ARG A 313 12.10 -29.66 -1.60
CA ARG A 313 12.22 -29.84 -3.05
C ARG A 313 11.14 -30.76 -3.60
N ASP A 314 10.70 -31.76 -2.83
CA ASP A 314 9.61 -32.65 -3.21
C ASP A 314 8.26 -31.90 -3.11
N PRO A 315 7.51 -31.75 -4.22
CA PRO A 315 6.18 -31.14 -4.17
C PRO A 315 5.22 -31.87 -3.24
N ASN A 316 5.34 -33.19 -3.06
CA ASN A 316 4.46 -33.96 -2.19
C ASN A 316 4.65 -33.59 -0.72
N VAL A 317 5.87 -33.24 -0.30
CA VAL A 317 6.12 -32.74 1.06
C VAL A 317 5.42 -31.39 1.26
N ARG A 318 5.52 -30.48 0.29
CA ARG A 318 4.84 -29.16 0.37
C ARG A 318 3.32 -29.30 0.38
N ILE A 319 2.78 -30.22 -0.41
CA ILE A 319 1.34 -30.55 -0.41
C ILE A 319 0.92 -31.15 0.94
N ALA A 320 1.68 -32.11 1.47
CA ALA A 320 1.40 -32.73 2.76
C ALA A 320 1.39 -31.70 3.89
N VAL A 321 2.36 -30.79 3.93
CA VAL A 321 2.38 -29.67 4.90
C VAL A 321 1.14 -28.80 4.72
N SER A 322 0.80 -28.40 3.49
CA SER A 322 -0.38 -27.57 3.22
C SER A 322 -1.68 -28.23 3.67
N LEU A 323 -1.83 -29.54 3.46
CA LEU A 323 -3.02 -30.31 3.87
C LEU A 323 -3.07 -30.57 5.38
N ALA A 324 -1.92 -30.66 6.05
CA ALA A 324 -1.84 -30.86 7.49
C ALA A 324 -2.14 -29.59 8.30
N LEU A 325 -2.12 -28.41 7.67
CA LEU A 325 -2.45 -27.13 8.31
C LEU A 325 -3.97 -26.98 8.46
N ASP A 326 -4.44 -27.06 9.70
CA ASP A 326 -5.77 -26.62 10.07
C ASP A 326 -5.82 -25.08 10.12
N ARG A 327 -6.16 -24.49 8.96
CA ARG A 327 -6.24 -23.03 8.80
C ARG A 327 -7.35 -22.41 9.64
N GLN A 328 -8.44 -23.13 9.88
CA GLN A 328 -9.54 -22.62 10.69
C GLN A 328 -9.07 -22.45 12.14
N THR A 329 -8.46 -23.49 12.71
CA THR A 329 -7.88 -23.46 14.05
C THR A 329 -6.80 -22.37 14.19
N LEU A 330 -5.98 -22.15 13.15
CA LEU A 330 -5.00 -21.05 13.13
C LEU A 330 -5.66 -19.68 13.14
N VAL A 331 -6.70 -19.48 12.34
CA VAL A 331 -7.46 -18.22 12.31
C VAL A 331 -8.10 -17.94 13.67
N GLU A 332 -8.75 -18.93 14.27
CA GLU A 332 -9.44 -18.79 15.55
C GLU A 332 -8.46 -18.48 16.69
N ASN A 333 -7.37 -19.25 16.79
CA ASN A 333 -6.49 -19.19 17.96
C ASN A 333 -5.33 -18.19 17.83
N ALA A 334 -4.76 -18.04 16.63
CA ALA A 334 -3.60 -17.16 16.41
C ALA A 334 -3.99 -15.78 15.88
N LEU A 335 -5.09 -15.70 15.12
CA LEU A 335 -5.60 -14.44 14.54
C LEU A 335 -6.92 -14.00 15.16
N LEU A 336 -7.35 -14.62 16.27
CA LEU A 336 -8.53 -14.21 17.06
C LEU A 336 -9.82 -14.08 16.23
N GLY A 337 -9.94 -14.87 15.16
CA GLY A 337 -11.12 -14.88 14.28
C GLY A 337 -11.23 -13.70 13.31
N VAL A 338 -10.27 -12.77 13.26
CA VAL A 338 -10.33 -11.57 12.38
C VAL A 338 -9.74 -11.78 10.98
N ALA A 339 -9.66 -13.03 10.54
CA ALA A 339 -9.14 -13.40 9.22
C ALA A 339 -10.00 -14.48 8.57
N THR A 340 -9.85 -14.67 7.25
CA THR A 340 -10.53 -15.76 6.53
C THR A 340 -9.49 -16.80 6.09
N PRO A 341 -9.75 -18.11 6.31
CA PRO A 341 -8.88 -19.16 5.80
C PRO A 341 -8.71 -19.06 4.28
N SER A 342 -7.47 -18.93 3.81
CA SER A 342 -7.19 -18.88 2.37
C SER A 342 -6.86 -20.26 1.80
N SER A 343 -7.45 -20.56 0.64
CA SER A 343 -7.12 -21.70 -0.22
C SER A 343 -6.33 -21.31 -1.48
N SER A 344 -5.99 -20.02 -1.63
CA SER A 344 -5.40 -19.44 -2.84
C SER A 344 -4.30 -18.41 -2.52
N ALA A 345 -3.36 -18.21 -3.44
CA ALA A 345 -2.38 -17.12 -3.37
C ALA A 345 -2.94 -15.76 -3.85
N ILE A 346 -4.15 -15.76 -4.41
CA ILE A 346 -4.92 -14.58 -4.81
C ILE A 346 -6.09 -14.48 -3.84
N ALA A 347 -6.17 -13.37 -3.11
CA ALA A 347 -7.24 -13.05 -2.18
C ALA A 347 -8.54 -12.67 -2.92
#